data_AF-A0A952FH23-F1
#
_entry.id   AF-A0A952FH23-F1
#
_cell.length_a   1.000
_cell.length_b   1.000
_cell.length_c   1.000
_cell.angle_alpha   90.00
_cell.angle_beta   90.00
_cell.angle_gamma   90.00
#
_symmetry.space_group_name_H-M   'P 1'
#
loop_
_entity.id
_entity.type
_entity.pdbx_description
1 polymer ?
#
loop_
_entity_poly.entity_id
_entity_poly.type
_entity_poly.pdbx_seq_one_letter_code
_entity_poly.pdbx_strand_id
1 'polypeptide(L)'
;LSTLLPWYCGRPGAPMEVESAALLQVVKAQLASRPFSLALDCHSGYGFQDSIWFPYARTRKLLGHLPEMFALRTMLEQSHPHHAYSFEPQSNQYLLHGDLWDHAYDHAPAGHVFLPMTLELGSWLWIRKNPRQLFSRHGIFNPMKAHRTKRVLRRHADLLDFLTRAAFAVPRWLPEGEQRAQLARQAAAFWRPRRVL
;
A
#
# COMPACT_ATOMS: atom_id res chain seq x y z
N LEU A 1 -24.84 7.67 -3.86
CA LEU A 1 -24.43 7.36 -2.46
C LEU A 1 -24.73 8.59 -1.59
N SER A 2 -25.01 8.40 -0.30
CA SER A 2 -25.26 9.50 0.64
C SER A 2 -23.94 10.02 1.22
N THR A 3 -23.83 11.33 1.47
CA THR A 3 -22.67 11.99 2.13
C THR A 3 -22.45 11.52 3.57
N LEU A 4 -23.43 10.82 4.15
CA LEU A 4 -23.36 10.26 5.51
C LEU A 4 -22.67 8.90 5.56
N LEU A 5 -22.42 8.27 4.40
CA LEU A 5 -21.70 7.00 4.35
C LEU A 5 -20.19 7.25 4.44
N PRO A 6 -19.44 6.48 5.25
CA PRO A 6 -18.00 6.70 5.41
C PRO A 6 -17.19 6.37 4.15
N TRP A 7 -17.79 5.69 3.17
CA TRP A 7 -17.21 5.41 1.85
C TRP A 7 -17.86 6.24 0.73
N TYR A 8 -18.39 7.42 1.04
CA TYR A 8 -18.94 8.32 0.03
C TYR A 8 -17.83 8.89 -0.87
N CYS A 9 -17.87 8.56 -2.17
CA CYS A 9 -16.85 8.95 -3.15
C CYS A 9 -17.12 10.29 -3.87
N GLY A 10 -18.01 11.14 -3.36
CA GLY A 10 -18.42 12.37 -4.03
C GLY A 10 -19.60 12.20 -5.01
N ARG A 11 -20.00 13.31 -5.63
CA ARG A 11 -21.08 13.33 -6.63
C ARG A 11 -20.53 12.92 -8.00
N PRO A 12 -21.24 12.09 -8.79
CA PRO A 12 -20.82 11.78 -10.15
C PRO A 12 -20.60 13.05 -10.98
N GLY A 13 -19.48 13.12 -11.70
CA GLY A 13 -19.11 14.27 -12.53
C GLY A 13 -18.64 15.52 -11.78
N ALA A 14 -18.71 15.54 -10.44
CA ALA A 14 -18.05 16.58 -9.67
C ALA A 14 -16.52 16.42 -9.75
N PRO A 15 -15.76 17.52 -9.64
CA PRO A 15 -14.32 17.44 -9.53
C PRO A 15 -13.92 16.66 -8.27
N MET A 16 -12.70 16.13 -8.29
CA MET A 16 -12.09 15.51 -7.13
C MET A 16 -11.96 16.52 -5.98
N GLU A 17 -12.04 16.05 -4.73
CA GLU A 17 -11.79 16.88 -3.54
C GLU A 17 -10.41 17.54 -3.62
N VAL A 18 -10.32 18.77 -3.10
CA VAL A 18 -9.14 19.64 -3.30
C VAL A 18 -7.87 19.04 -2.70
N GLU A 19 -7.99 18.33 -1.58
CA GLU A 19 -6.88 17.64 -0.91
C GLU A 19 -6.36 16.48 -1.76
N SER A 20 -7.26 15.68 -2.34
CA SER A 20 -6.90 14.57 -3.22
C SER A 20 -6.28 15.09 -4.52
N ALA A 21 -6.82 16.17 -5.09
CA ALA A 21 -6.26 16.81 -6.27
C ALA A 21 -4.84 17.37 -5.99
N ALA A 22 -4.64 18.03 -4.85
CA ALA A 22 -3.33 18.54 -4.44
C ALA A 22 -2.32 17.41 -4.22
N LEU A 23 -2.72 16.31 -3.55
CA LEU A 23 -1.87 15.13 -3.38
C LEU A 23 -1.44 14.56 -4.74
N LEU A 24 -2.39 14.31 -5.64
CA LEU A 24 -2.10 13.76 -6.96
C LEU A 24 -1.21 14.68 -7.81
N GLN A 25 -1.35 15.99 -7.65
CA GLN A 25 -0.46 16.95 -8.31
C GLN A 25 0.99 16.76 -7.84
N VAL A 26 1.22 16.60 -6.53
CA VAL A 26 2.55 16.32 -5.97
C VAL A 26 3.06 14.96 -6.46
N VAL A 27 2.24 13.92 -6.41
CA VAL A 27 2.63 12.57 -6.87
C VAL A 27 3.04 12.60 -8.34
N LYS A 28 2.25 13.25 -9.19
CA LYS A 28 2.56 13.42 -10.61
C LYS A 28 3.87 14.18 -10.83
N ALA A 29 4.06 15.29 -10.13
CA ALA A 29 5.21 16.17 -10.33
C ALA A 29 6.51 15.60 -9.76
N GLN A 30 6.45 14.92 -8.61
CA GLN A 30 7.63 14.58 -7.80
C GLN A 30 7.91 13.08 -7.69
N LEU A 31 6.92 12.20 -7.88
CA LEU A 31 7.10 10.75 -7.72
C LEU A 31 6.98 10.03 -9.05
N ALA A 32 5.82 10.08 -9.70
CA ALA A 32 5.55 9.33 -10.93
C ALA A 32 6.41 9.78 -12.12
N SER A 33 6.89 11.03 -12.11
CA SER A 33 7.79 11.59 -13.13
C SER A 33 9.25 11.14 -13.00
N ARG A 34 9.64 10.48 -11.90
CA ARG A 34 11.01 9.99 -11.71
C ARG A 34 11.21 8.66 -12.41
N PRO A 35 12.42 8.30 -12.88
CA PRO A 35 12.68 6.98 -13.47
C PRO A 35 12.28 5.83 -12.55
N PHE A 36 12.47 6.03 -11.24
CA PHE A 36 12.02 5.13 -10.19
C PHE A 36 11.52 5.92 -8.98
N SER A 37 10.42 5.47 -8.37
CA SER A 37 9.95 5.97 -7.07
C SER A 37 9.12 4.94 -6.30
N LEU A 38 9.25 4.99 -4.96
CA LEU A 38 8.38 4.31 -4.01
C LEU A 38 7.47 5.35 -3.36
N ALA A 39 6.21 5.01 -3.13
CA ALA A 39 5.34 5.73 -2.21
C ALA A 39 4.84 4.77 -1.13
N LEU A 40 4.86 5.21 0.12
CA LEU A 40 4.29 4.48 1.24
C LEU A 40 3.26 5.35 1.94
N ASP A 41 2.00 4.93 1.87
CA ASP A 41 0.89 5.56 2.57
C ASP A 41 0.55 4.78 3.85
N CYS A 42 0.41 5.46 4.98
CA CYS A 42 0.25 4.80 6.28
C CYS A 42 -1.20 4.92 6.75
N HIS A 43 -1.87 3.78 6.85
CA HIS A 43 -3.26 3.65 7.31
C HIS A 43 -3.33 2.84 8.60
N SER A 44 -4.45 2.94 9.29
CA SER A 44 -4.74 2.10 10.45
C SER A 44 -6.24 1.93 10.60
N GLY A 45 -6.69 0.75 10.99
CA GLY A 45 -8.12 0.51 11.15
C GLY A 45 -8.56 -0.90 10.78
N TYR A 46 -7.75 -1.63 10.01
CA TYR A 46 -8.11 -2.89 9.42
C TYR A 46 -7.18 -4.03 9.83
N GLY A 47 -7.76 -5.20 10.10
CA GLY A 47 -7.03 -6.45 10.33
C GLY A 47 -6.36 -6.59 11.70
N PHE A 48 -5.94 -7.82 11.98
CA PHE A 48 -5.16 -8.19 13.16
C PHE A 48 -3.65 -8.12 12.94
N GLN A 49 -3.20 -8.11 11.68
CA GLN A 49 -1.81 -8.10 11.26
C GLN A 49 -1.56 -6.90 10.36
N ASP A 50 -0.32 -6.40 10.34
CA ASP A 50 0.03 -5.30 9.47
C ASP A 50 0.17 -5.81 8.04
N SER A 51 -0.27 -5.01 7.08
CA SER A 51 -0.22 -5.38 5.66
C SER A 51 0.43 -4.28 4.84
N ILE A 52 1.20 -4.67 3.83
CA ILE A 52 1.68 -3.81 2.77
C ILE A 52 0.86 -4.17 1.53
N TRP A 53 -0.07 -3.29 1.19
CA TRP A 53 -0.89 -3.42 0.01
C TRP A 53 -0.31 -2.65 -1.16
N PHE A 54 -0.57 -3.15 -2.36
CA PHE A 54 -0.26 -2.43 -3.59
C PHE A 54 -1.42 -2.55 -4.60
N PRO A 55 -1.45 -1.72 -5.66
CA PRO A 55 -2.54 -1.75 -6.62
C PRO A 55 -2.70 -3.12 -7.33
N TYR A 56 -3.91 -3.51 -7.73
CA TYR A 56 -5.11 -2.68 -7.70
C TYR A 56 -6.02 -2.96 -6.50
N ALA A 57 -6.69 -1.92 -6.03
CA ALA A 57 -7.80 -2.00 -5.10
C ALA A 57 -9.14 -2.14 -5.82
N ARG A 58 -9.32 -1.52 -6.99
CA ARG A 58 -10.56 -1.53 -7.79
C ARG A 58 -10.84 -2.80 -8.57
N THR A 59 -9.83 -3.64 -8.76
CA THR A 59 -9.91 -4.85 -9.59
C THR A 59 -8.89 -5.89 -9.14
N ARG A 60 -9.14 -7.15 -9.46
CA ARG A 60 -8.19 -8.26 -9.27
C ARG A 60 -7.18 -8.40 -10.41
N LYS A 61 -7.16 -7.44 -11.34
CA LYS A 61 -6.11 -7.34 -12.36
C LYS A 61 -4.77 -7.14 -11.64
N LEU A 62 -3.75 -7.85 -12.09
CA LEU A 62 -2.39 -7.69 -11.57
C LEU A 62 -1.74 -6.41 -12.11
N LEU A 63 -0.91 -5.80 -11.26
CA LEU A 63 -0.11 -4.63 -11.57
C LEU A 63 0.85 -4.88 -12.74
N GLY A 64 1.15 -3.87 -13.56
CA GLY A 64 2.20 -3.97 -14.58
C GLY A 64 3.61 -4.14 -13.97
N HIS A 65 3.83 -3.51 -12.81
CA HIS A 65 5.04 -3.60 -12.01
C HIS A 65 5.01 -4.73 -10.95
N LEU A 66 4.24 -5.79 -11.20
CA LEU A 66 4.20 -6.96 -10.33
C LEU A 66 5.58 -7.63 -10.10
N PRO A 67 6.46 -7.76 -11.12
CA PRO A 67 7.80 -8.30 -10.92
C PRO A 67 8.64 -7.50 -9.91
N GLU A 68 8.54 -6.18 -9.97
CA GLU A 68 9.27 -5.24 -9.11
C GLU A 68 8.75 -5.31 -7.68
N MET A 69 7.42 -5.35 -7.49
CA MET A 69 6.80 -5.57 -6.18
C MET A 69 7.23 -6.92 -5.57
N PHE A 70 7.30 -7.97 -6.39
CA PHE A 70 7.73 -9.28 -5.94
C PHE A 70 9.21 -9.31 -5.55
N ALA A 71 10.08 -8.69 -6.35
CA ALA A 71 11.50 -8.54 -6.01
C ALA A 71 11.68 -7.79 -4.67
N LEU A 72 10.97 -6.67 -4.50
CA LEU A 72 11.01 -5.88 -3.27
C LEU A 72 10.53 -6.70 -2.05
N ARG A 73 9.44 -7.45 -2.20
CA ARG A 73 8.95 -8.39 -1.17
C ARG A 73 10.01 -9.44 -0.84
N THR A 74 10.59 -10.10 -1.83
CA THR A 74 11.58 -11.16 -1.61
C THR A 74 12.81 -10.62 -0.88
N MET A 75 13.27 -9.42 -1.24
CA MET A 75 14.37 -8.76 -0.52
C MET A 75 14.01 -8.46 0.94
N LEU A 76 12.79 -7.97 1.20
CA LEU A 76 12.31 -7.70 2.56
C LEU A 76 12.31 -8.99 3.39
N GLU A 77 11.81 -10.09 2.83
CA GLU A 77 11.77 -11.40 3.49
C GLU A 77 13.17 -11.97 3.76
N GLN A 78 14.12 -11.73 2.86
CA GLN A 78 15.51 -12.17 3.02
C GLN A 78 16.26 -11.34 4.07
N SER A 79 16.06 -10.03 4.11
CA SER A 79 16.75 -9.14 5.06
C SER A 79 16.10 -9.12 6.44
N HIS A 80 14.78 -9.38 6.53
CA HIS A 80 14.00 -9.40 7.76
C HIS A 80 13.10 -10.64 7.85
N PRO A 81 13.65 -11.86 8.01
CA PRO A 81 12.89 -13.12 7.95
C PRO A 81 11.80 -13.29 9.01
N HIS A 82 11.80 -12.45 10.04
CA HIS A 82 10.80 -12.45 11.11
C HIS A 82 9.84 -11.25 11.03
N HIS A 83 9.78 -10.54 9.92
CA HIS A 83 8.80 -9.47 9.74
C HIS A 83 7.37 -10.04 9.74
N ALA A 84 6.42 -9.25 10.23
CA ALA A 84 5.02 -9.67 10.37
C ALA A 84 4.07 -9.05 9.35
N TYR A 85 4.61 -8.53 8.24
CA TYR A 85 3.80 -7.95 7.16
C TYR A 85 3.26 -9.01 6.21
N SER A 86 1.99 -8.89 5.86
CA SER A 86 1.45 -9.53 4.64
C SER A 86 1.68 -8.59 3.45
N PHE A 87 2.23 -9.07 2.34
CA PHE A 87 2.54 -8.25 1.16
C PHE A 87 1.77 -8.75 -0.06
N GLU A 88 0.75 -8.00 -0.51
CA GLU A 88 -0.17 -8.47 -1.55
C GLU A 88 -1.00 -7.35 -2.21
N PRO A 89 -1.67 -7.62 -3.36
CA PRO A 89 -2.62 -6.68 -3.92
C PRO A 89 -3.77 -6.37 -2.95
N GLN A 90 -4.19 -5.11 -2.84
CA GLN A 90 -5.29 -4.73 -1.94
C GLN A 90 -6.59 -5.50 -2.25
N SER A 91 -6.86 -5.75 -3.53
CA SER A 91 -8.03 -6.50 -4.01
C SER A 91 -8.12 -7.95 -3.50
N ASN A 92 -7.05 -8.51 -2.93
CA ASN A 92 -7.11 -9.80 -2.23
C ASN A 92 -7.89 -9.71 -0.91
N GLN A 93 -7.86 -8.54 -0.26
CA GLN A 93 -8.60 -8.28 0.97
C GLN A 93 -10.04 -7.88 0.66
N TYR A 94 -10.22 -6.82 -0.11
CA TYR A 94 -11.53 -6.36 -0.57
C TYR A 94 -11.37 -5.45 -1.79
N LEU A 95 -12.43 -5.36 -2.60
CA LEU A 95 -12.47 -4.42 -3.72
C LEU A 95 -12.97 -3.07 -3.24
N LEU A 96 -12.36 -1.98 -3.74
CA LEU A 96 -12.82 -0.63 -3.48
C LEU A 96 -12.67 0.27 -4.71
N HIS A 97 -13.58 1.22 -4.86
CA HIS A 97 -13.51 2.23 -5.92
C HIS A 97 -13.02 3.56 -5.37
N GLY A 98 -12.37 4.35 -6.23
CA GLY A 98 -11.88 5.69 -5.86
C GLY A 98 -10.55 5.68 -5.13
N ASP A 99 -9.79 4.59 -5.18
CA ASP A 99 -8.44 4.55 -4.62
C ASP A 99 -7.50 5.53 -5.35
N LEU A 100 -6.84 6.40 -4.59
CA LEU A 100 -5.96 7.42 -5.15
C LEU A 100 -4.65 6.83 -5.68
N TRP A 101 -4.18 5.70 -5.12
CA TRP A 101 -2.95 5.03 -5.58
C TRP A 101 -3.18 4.24 -6.86
N ASP A 102 -4.34 3.58 -7.01
CA ASP A 102 -4.79 3.04 -8.31
C ASP A 102 -4.82 4.16 -9.37
N HIS A 103 -5.44 5.31 -9.05
CA HIS A 103 -5.52 6.44 -9.97
C HIS A 103 -4.15 7.01 -10.32
N ALA A 104 -3.28 7.23 -9.31
CA ALA A 104 -1.93 7.75 -9.53
C ALA A 104 -1.07 6.79 -10.37
N TYR A 105 -1.21 5.48 -10.13
CA TYR A 105 -0.50 4.45 -10.87
C TYR A 105 -0.93 4.41 -12.34
N ASP A 106 -2.25 4.44 -12.61
CA ASP A 106 -2.79 4.44 -13.97
C ASP A 106 -2.36 5.67 -14.79
N HIS A 107 -2.03 6.79 -14.12
CA HIS A 107 -1.57 8.02 -14.77
C HIS A 107 -0.04 8.20 -14.76
N ALA A 108 0.72 7.23 -14.26
CA ALA A 108 2.18 7.29 -14.31
C ALA A 108 2.68 7.19 -15.76
N PRO A 109 3.68 7.98 -16.18
CA PRO A 109 4.23 7.89 -17.53
C PRO A 109 4.79 6.49 -17.83
N ALA A 110 4.61 6.04 -19.07
CA ALA A 110 5.16 4.77 -19.51
C ALA A 110 6.69 4.76 -19.43
N GLY A 111 7.28 3.63 -19.02
CA GLY A 111 8.72 3.47 -18.84
C GLY A 111 9.26 3.92 -17.47
N HIS A 112 8.43 4.56 -16.64
CA HIS A 112 8.78 4.91 -15.26
C HIS A 112 8.33 3.82 -14.30
N VAL A 113 9.19 3.46 -13.34
CA VAL A 113 8.84 2.48 -12.30
C VAL A 113 8.31 3.22 -11.06
N PHE A 114 6.99 3.35 -10.99
CA PHE A 114 6.29 3.86 -9.81
C PHE A 114 5.67 2.71 -9.02
N LEU A 115 6.05 2.57 -7.75
CA LEU A 115 5.58 1.52 -6.84
C LEU A 115 4.86 2.14 -5.63
N PRO A 116 3.56 2.47 -5.76
CA PRO A 116 2.78 2.91 -4.62
C PRO A 116 2.38 1.72 -3.74
N MET A 117 2.50 1.91 -2.44
CA MET A 117 2.15 0.92 -1.42
C MET A 117 1.39 1.59 -0.27
N THR A 118 0.53 0.83 0.36
CA THR A 118 -0.21 1.22 1.56
C THR A 118 0.18 0.31 2.71
N LEU A 119 0.78 0.86 3.77
CA LEU A 119 0.98 0.19 5.04
C LEU A 119 -0.28 0.31 5.88
N GLU A 120 -1.08 -0.76 5.92
CA GLU A 120 -2.21 -0.88 6.82
C GLU A 120 -1.76 -1.45 8.18
N LEU A 121 -1.91 -0.66 9.24
CA LEU A 121 -1.56 -1.05 10.59
C LEU A 121 -2.70 -1.82 11.26
N GLY A 122 -2.42 -3.07 11.63
CA GLY A 122 -3.37 -3.98 12.25
C GLY A 122 -3.84 -3.46 13.61
N SER A 123 -5.06 -2.92 13.66
CA SER A 123 -5.58 -2.26 14.86
C SER A 123 -6.60 -3.10 15.65
N TRP A 124 -7.09 -4.23 15.09
CA TRP A 124 -8.17 -5.01 15.70
C TRP A 124 -7.78 -5.70 17.01
N LEU A 125 -6.50 -6.02 17.20
CA LEU A 125 -5.98 -6.49 18.49
C LEU A 125 -6.21 -5.47 19.62
N TRP A 126 -6.23 -4.18 19.29
CA TRP A 126 -6.48 -3.11 20.26
C TRP A 126 -7.96 -2.92 20.53
N ILE A 127 -8.79 -3.00 19.48
CA ILE A 127 -10.25 -2.98 19.61
C ILE A 127 -10.70 -4.11 20.54
N ARG A 128 -10.15 -5.32 20.39
CA ARG A 128 -10.45 -6.46 21.28
C ARG A 128 -10.08 -6.19 22.74
N LYS A 129 -9.01 -5.44 23.00
CA LYS A 129 -8.53 -5.11 24.35
C LYS A 129 -9.30 -3.95 24.99
N ASN A 130 -9.94 -3.09 24.21
CA ASN A 130 -10.77 -2.01 24.71
C ASN A 130 -11.94 -1.73 23.75
N PRO A 131 -13.02 -2.54 23.80
CA PRO A 131 -14.12 -2.44 22.84
C PRO A 131 -14.87 -1.11 22.94
N ARG A 132 -14.81 -0.43 24.09
CA ARG A 132 -15.39 0.91 24.29
C ARG A 132 -14.75 1.97 23.39
N GLN A 133 -13.57 1.70 22.83
CA GLN A 133 -12.84 2.58 21.93
C GLN A 133 -13.50 2.73 20.55
N LEU A 134 -14.33 1.77 20.12
CA LEU A 134 -15.14 1.87 18.91
C LEU A 134 -16.23 2.96 19.00
N PHE A 135 -16.67 3.31 20.21
CA PHE A 135 -17.76 4.25 20.43
C PHE A 135 -17.32 5.71 20.57
N SER A 136 -16.02 6.01 20.47
CA SER A 136 -15.55 7.39 20.46
C SER A 136 -15.07 7.77 19.05
N ARG A 137 -15.56 8.90 18.53
CA ARG A 137 -15.18 9.46 17.21
C ARG A 137 -13.65 9.64 17.07
N HIS A 138 -12.93 9.77 18.19
CA HIS A 138 -11.47 9.87 18.25
C HIS A 138 -10.76 8.53 18.49
N GLY A 139 -11.46 7.49 18.95
CA GLY A 139 -10.89 6.19 19.32
C GLY A 139 -10.53 5.30 18.14
N ILE A 140 -11.10 5.58 16.97
CA ILE A 140 -10.80 4.93 15.70
C ILE A 140 -9.51 5.50 15.07
N PHE A 141 -9.25 6.80 15.25
CA PHE A 141 -8.17 7.49 14.53
C PHE A 141 -6.95 7.88 15.39
N ASN A 142 -7.05 8.04 16.71
CA ASN A 142 -5.86 8.39 17.51
C ASN A 142 -5.99 8.16 19.03
N PRO A 143 -5.65 6.97 19.55
CA PRO A 143 -5.71 6.68 20.98
C PRO A 143 -4.30 6.40 21.51
N MET A 144 -3.40 7.39 21.47
CA MET A 144 -1.97 7.09 21.66
C MET A 144 -1.42 7.62 22.98
N LYS A 145 -1.48 6.76 24.01
CA LYS A 145 -0.53 6.81 25.13
C LYS A 145 0.89 6.73 24.55
N ALA A 146 1.84 7.54 25.03
CA ALA A 146 3.19 7.67 24.46
C ALA A 146 3.96 6.34 24.24
N HIS A 147 3.74 5.33 25.09
CA HIS A 147 4.36 4.00 24.92
C HIS A 147 3.87 3.27 23.65
N ARG A 148 2.64 3.53 23.20
CA ARG A 148 2.07 2.92 21.99
C ARG A 148 2.75 3.47 20.75
N THR A 149 2.97 4.78 20.70
CA THR A 149 3.69 5.45 19.61
C THR A 149 5.10 4.89 19.48
N LYS A 150 5.84 4.79 20.60
CA LYS A 150 7.18 4.21 20.61
C LYS A 150 7.21 2.77 20.09
N ARG A 151 6.20 1.96 20.43
CA ARG A 151 6.11 0.56 19.97
C ARG A 151 5.84 0.46 18.47
N VAL A 152 4.92 1.27 17.94
CA VAL A 152 4.61 1.33 16.50
C VAL A 152 5.86 1.79 15.74
N LEU A 153 6.46 2.91 16.15
CA LEU A 153 7.68 3.43 15.51
C LEU A 153 8.80 2.40 15.47
N ARG A 154 9.07 1.72 16.59
CA ARG A 154 10.11 0.67 16.64
C ARG A 154 9.80 -0.52 15.73
N ARG A 155 8.53 -0.91 15.59
CA ARG A 155 8.12 -2.04 14.75
C ARG A 155 8.28 -1.74 13.25
N HIS A 156 8.08 -0.49 12.85
CA HIS A 156 8.13 -0.10 11.43
C HIS A 156 9.44 0.58 11.02
N ALA A 157 10.32 0.92 11.97
CA ALA A 157 11.63 1.52 11.68
C ALA A 157 12.43 0.66 10.68
N ASP A 158 12.48 -0.65 10.88
CA ASP A 158 13.20 -1.57 10.00
C ASP A 158 12.62 -1.58 8.57
N LEU A 159 11.28 -1.52 8.44
CA LEU A 159 10.63 -1.44 7.13
C LEU A 159 10.97 -0.11 6.42
N LEU A 160 10.91 1.01 7.15
CA LEU A 160 11.22 2.33 6.58
C LEU A 160 12.69 2.44 6.18
N ASP A 161 13.61 1.94 7.00
CA ASP A 161 15.04 1.86 6.67
C ASP A 161 15.28 0.97 5.45
N PHE A 162 14.66 -0.22 5.41
CA PHE A 162 14.71 -1.11 4.26
C PHE A 162 14.23 -0.44 2.96
N LEU A 163 13.05 0.17 2.97
CA LEU A 163 12.48 0.82 1.78
C LEU A 163 13.35 2.00 1.31
N THR A 164 13.93 2.75 2.24
CA THR A 164 14.85 3.85 1.92
C THR A 164 16.12 3.32 1.25
N ARG A 165 16.70 2.23 1.77
CA ARG A 165 17.88 1.58 1.17
C ARG A 165 17.55 0.97 -0.20
N ALA A 166 16.38 0.34 -0.34
CA ALA A 166 15.91 -0.19 -1.61
C ALA A 166 15.75 0.92 -2.66
N ALA A 167 15.15 2.06 -2.28
CA ALA A 167 15.00 3.21 -3.17
C ALA A 167 16.34 3.84 -3.57
N PHE A 168 17.35 3.79 -2.71
CA PHE A 168 18.70 4.28 -3.04
C PHE A 168 19.47 3.29 -3.95
N ALA A 169 19.28 1.99 -3.74
CA ALA A 169 20.05 0.94 -4.40
C ALA A 169 19.39 0.36 -5.67
N VAL A 170 18.49 1.10 -6.32
CA VAL A 170 17.69 0.64 -7.48
C VAL A 170 18.50 -0.14 -8.53
N PRO A 171 19.68 0.33 -9.01
CA PRO A 171 20.44 -0.38 -10.02
C PRO A 171 20.96 -1.77 -9.60
N ARG A 172 20.88 -2.10 -8.30
CA ARG A 172 21.37 -3.38 -7.76
C ARG A 172 20.31 -4.47 -7.67
N TRP A 173 19.03 -4.12 -7.77
CA TRP A 173 17.95 -5.08 -7.53
C TRP A 173 16.76 -4.95 -8.48
N LEU A 174 16.58 -3.81 -9.14
CA LEU A 174 15.46 -3.63 -10.05
C LEU A 174 15.59 -4.64 -11.20
N PRO A 175 14.59 -5.52 -11.41
CA PRO A 175 14.72 -6.58 -12.39
C PRO A 175 14.57 -6.05 -13.81
N GLU A 176 15.46 -6.50 -14.70
CA GLU A 176 15.48 -6.13 -16.12
C GLU A 176 15.51 -7.38 -17.02
N GLY A 177 15.23 -7.19 -18.31
CA GLY A 177 15.34 -8.25 -19.33
C GLY A 177 14.64 -9.57 -18.96
N GLU A 178 15.35 -10.68 -19.10
CA GLU A 178 14.82 -12.02 -18.80
C GLU A 178 14.47 -12.23 -17.32
N GLN A 179 15.24 -11.64 -16.41
CA GLN A 179 14.99 -11.75 -14.97
C GLN A 179 13.62 -11.16 -14.63
N ARG A 180 13.28 -10.01 -15.20
CA ARG A 180 11.96 -9.39 -15.06
C ARG A 180 10.84 -10.29 -15.55
N ALA A 181 11.02 -10.94 -16.71
CA ALA A 181 10.04 -11.87 -17.26
C ALA A 181 9.87 -13.13 -16.39
N GLN A 182 10.95 -13.63 -15.78
CA GLN A 182 10.89 -14.76 -14.84
C GLN A 182 10.14 -14.37 -13.56
N LEU A 183 10.49 -13.24 -12.96
CA LEU A 183 9.80 -12.72 -11.78
C LEU A 183 8.33 -12.43 -12.06
N ALA A 184 7.97 -11.97 -13.27
CA ALA A 184 6.58 -11.81 -13.66
C ALA A 184 5.78 -13.11 -13.54
N ARG A 185 6.34 -14.23 -14.02
CA ARG A 185 5.70 -15.55 -13.94
C ARG A 185 5.59 -16.04 -12.50
N GLN A 186 6.64 -15.86 -11.70
CA GLN A 186 6.65 -16.24 -10.28
C GLN A 186 5.64 -15.43 -9.47
N ALA A 187 5.66 -14.11 -9.64
CA ALA A 187 4.76 -13.19 -8.95
C ALA A 187 3.30 -13.45 -9.33
N ALA A 188 3.02 -13.68 -10.61
CA ALA A 188 1.67 -14.02 -11.07
C ALA A 188 1.20 -15.38 -10.54
N ALA A 189 2.10 -16.35 -10.37
CA ALA A 189 1.77 -17.62 -9.74
C ALA A 189 1.53 -17.49 -8.22
N PHE A 190 2.29 -16.63 -7.56
CA PHE A 190 2.20 -16.37 -6.12
C PHE A 190 0.91 -15.63 -5.75
N TRP A 191 0.61 -14.50 -6.41
CA TRP A 191 -0.58 -13.70 -6.16
C TRP A 191 -1.75 -14.04 -7.09
N ARG A 192 -1.88 -15.32 -7.50
CA ARG A 192 -3.05 -15.73 -8.29
C ARG A 192 -4.33 -15.33 -7.55
N PRO A 193 -5.25 -14.60 -8.19
CA PRO A 193 -6.57 -14.36 -7.61
C PRO A 193 -7.18 -15.71 -7.26
N ARG A 194 -7.48 -15.94 -5.98
CA ARG A 194 -8.20 -17.15 -5.57
C ARG A 194 -9.51 -17.17 -6.37
N ARG A 195 -9.69 -18.18 -7.22
CA ARG A 195 -10.98 -18.42 -7.86
C ARG A 195 -11.97 -18.64 -6.73
N VAL A 196 -12.96 -17.76 -6.63
CA VAL A 196 -14.18 -18.05 -5.88
C VAL A 196 -14.85 -19.17 -6.67
N LEU A 197 -14.89 -20.38 -6.11
CA LEU A 197 -15.76 -21.45 -6.58
C LEU A 197 -17.21 -21.11 -6.21
#